data_AF-A0A972V1P1-F1
#
_entry.id   AF-A0A972V1P1-F1
#
_cell.length_a   1.000
_cell.length_b   1.000
_cell.length_c   1.000
_cell.angle_alpha   90.00
_cell.angle_beta   90.00
_cell.angle_gamma   90.00
#
_symmetry.space_group_name_H-M   'P 1'
#
loop_
_entity.id
_entity.type
_entity.pdbx_description
1 polymer ?
#
loop_
_entity_poly.entity_id
_entity_poly.type
_entity_poly.pdbx_seq_one_letter_code
_entity_poly.pdbx_strand_id
1 'polypeptide(L)'
;MANHKISRRDFVFTSLAGSVAIAAGLYPFTNSPIVSIVKIKNGNIDYAVENAIDLIGGIENVLKNKSRIMLKPNLVGPDPRSTTKPEVIRALAQ
;
A
#
# COMPACT_ATOMS: atom_id res chain seq x y z
N MET A 1 -17.88 26.75 20.92
CA MET A 1 -17.76 26.06 19.61
C MET A 1 -19.11 25.44 19.30
N ALA A 2 -19.81 25.90 18.26
CA ALA A 2 -21.17 25.44 17.97
C ALA A 2 -21.14 24.01 17.41
N ASN A 3 -21.81 23.08 18.09
CA ASN A 3 -22.01 21.70 17.65
C ASN A 3 -22.99 21.70 16.47
N HIS A 4 -22.47 21.64 15.23
CA HIS A 4 -23.30 21.53 14.04
C HIS A 4 -23.87 20.11 13.96
N LYS A 5 -25.11 19.92 14.42
CA LYS A 5 -25.82 18.63 14.33
C LYS A 5 -26.26 18.41 12.90
N ILE A 6 -25.66 17.42 12.23
CA ILE A 6 -26.02 16.98 10.88
C ILE A 6 -27.51 16.59 10.87
N SER A 7 -28.30 17.24 10.02
CA SER A 7 -29.72 16.89 9.84
C SER A 7 -29.87 15.57 9.10
N ARG A 8 -31.01 14.89 9.27
CA ARG A 8 -31.36 13.68 8.50
C ARG A 8 -31.28 13.94 6.99
N ARG A 9 -31.68 15.14 6.55
CA ARG A 9 -31.58 15.56 5.15
C ARG A 9 -30.13 15.65 4.70
N ASP A 10 -29.27 16.25 5.53
CA ASP A 10 -27.85 16.41 5.22
C ASP A 10 -27.18 15.04 5.14
N PHE A 11 -27.50 14.12 6.04
CA PHE A 11 -27.03 12.73 5.99
C PHE A 11 -27.44 12.01 4.69
N VAL A 12 -28.69 12.14 4.27
CA VAL A 12 -29.17 11.54 3.02
C VAL A 12 -28.46 12.17 1.81
N PHE A 13 -28.35 13.49 1.74
CA PHE A 13 -27.64 14.14 0.64
C PHE A 13 -26.15 13.78 0.59
N THR A 14 -25.47 13.75 1.73
CA THR A 14 -24.04 13.40 1.81
C THR A 14 -23.80 11.93 1.40
N SER A 15 -24.63 11.00 1.87
CA SER A 15 -24.52 9.58 1.52
C SER A 15 -24.85 9.31 0.04
N LEU A 16 -25.85 9.98 -0.52
CA LEU A 16 -26.21 9.88 -1.93
C LEU A 16 -25.10 10.45 -2.84
N ALA A 17 -24.57 11.64 -2.49
CA ALA A 17 -23.48 12.25 -3.26
C ALA A 17 -22.21 11.39 -3.23
N GLY A 18 -21.86 10.82 -2.07
CA GLY A 18 -20.71 9.92 -1.94
C GLY A 18 -20.85 8.64 -2.75
N SER A 19 -22.02 8.00 -2.73
CA SER A 19 -22.27 6.77 -3.48
C SER A 19 -22.30 7.00 -5.00
N VAL A 20 -22.88 8.11 -5.46
CA VAL A 20 -22.86 8.49 -6.89
C VAL A 20 -21.44 8.81 -7.37
N ALA A 21 -20.63 9.50 -6.58
CA ALA A 21 -19.24 9.78 -6.93
C ALA A 21 -18.39 8.50 -7.06
N ILE A 22 -18.64 7.50 -6.21
CA ILE A 22 -17.99 6.17 -6.30
C ILE A 22 -18.46 5.43 -7.56
N ALA A 23 -19.78 5.36 -7.80
CA ALA A 23 -20.34 4.67 -8.96
C ALA A 23 -19.95 5.33 -10.29
N ALA A 24 -19.80 6.65 -10.32
CA ALA A 24 -19.39 7.42 -11.48
C ALA A 24 -17.86 7.49 -11.67
N GLY A 25 -17.06 6.86 -10.79
CA GLY A 25 -15.59 6.88 -10.89
C GLY A 25 -14.97 8.27 -10.70
N LEU A 26 -15.71 9.21 -10.10
CA LEU A 26 -15.28 10.59 -9.83
C LEU A 26 -14.47 10.70 -8.53
N TYR A 27 -14.31 9.59 -7.80
CA TYR A 27 -13.35 9.52 -6.69
C TYR A 27 -11.94 9.54 -7.28
N PRO A 28 -11.01 10.38 -6.77
CA PRO A 28 -9.69 10.48 -7.33
C PRO A 28 -8.91 9.20 -7.01
N PHE A 29 -8.97 8.22 -7.91
CA PHE A 29 -7.92 7.22 -8.03
C PHE A 29 -6.68 7.96 -8.53
N THR A 30 -5.95 8.61 -7.63
CA THR A 30 -4.63 9.10 -7.95
C THR A 30 -3.79 7.87 -8.22
N ASN A 31 -3.27 7.75 -9.45
CA ASN A 31 -2.45 6.61 -9.89
C ASN A 31 -1.03 6.64 -9.26
N SER A 32 -0.91 7.24 -8.08
CA SER A 32 0.33 7.44 -7.35
C SER A 32 0.81 6.10 -6.79
N PRO A 33 2.10 5.77 -6.92
CA PRO A 33 2.62 4.55 -6.35
C PRO A 33 2.45 4.55 -4.83
N ILE A 34 1.84 3.49 -4.30
CA ILE A 34 1.72 3.27 -2.86
C ILE A 34 3.05 2.67 -2.38
N VAL A 35 3.65 3.31 -1.38
CA VAL A 35 4.91 2.86 -0.77
C VAL A 35 4.77 2.90 0.74
N SER A 36 5.36 1.91 1.42
CA SER A 36 5.51 1.90 2.87
C SER A 36 6.99 2.04 3.24
N ILE A 37 7.24 2.67 4.39
CA ILE A 37 8.58 2.80 4.96
C ILE A 37 8.52 2.28 6.38
N VAL A 38 9.37 1.31 6.68
CA VAL A 38 9.44 0.66 7.98
C VAL A 38 10.84 0.74 8.56
N LYS A 39 10.93 0.75 9.88
CA LYS A 39 12.20 0.66 10.59
C LYS A 39 12.47 -0.78 10.97
N ILE A 40 13.66 -1.28 10.65
CA ILE A 40 14.14 -2.57 11.16
C ILE A 40 14.30 -2.45 12.69
N LYS A 41 13.63 -3.33 13.43
CA LYS A 41 13.72 -3.41 14.89
C LYS A 41 14.48 -4.68 15.27
N ASN A 42 15.43 -4.56 16.21
CA ASN A 42 16.21 -5.69 16.74
C ASN A 42 16.92 -6.53 15.66
N GLY A 43 17.28 -5.92 14.53
CA GLY A 43 17.89 -6.62 13.39
C GLY A 43 16.96 -7.58 12.64
N ASN A 44 15.65 -7.61 12.95
CA ASN A 44 14.71 -8.52 12.32
C ASN A 44 14.21 -7.94 10.98
N ILE A 45 14.83 -8.40 9.88
CA ILE A 45 14.54 -7.96 8.51
C ILE A 45 13.27 -8.62 8.00
N ASP A 46 13.04 -9.90 8.30
CA ASP A 46 11.88 -10.66 7.82
C ASP A 46 10.58 -10.00 8.31
N TYR A 47 10.51 -9.72 9.62
CA TYR A 47 9.40 -8.98 10.20
C TYR A 47 9.26 -7.59 9.58
N ALA A 48 10.36 -6.86 9.34
CA ALA A 48 10.27 -5.56 8.70
C ALA A 48 9.65 -5.65 7.30
N VAL A 49 10.05 -6.63 6.48
CA VAL A 49 9.50 -6.85 5.14
C VAL A 49 8.00 -7.20 5.21
N GLU A 50 7.61 -8.10 6.11
CA GLU A 50 6.20 -8.45 6.34
C GLU A 50 5.36 -7.22 6.71
N ASN A 51 5.82 -6.41 7.68
CA ASN A 51 5.12 -5.18 8.08
C ASN A 51 5.02 -4.17 6.93
N ALA A 52 6.05 -4.08 6.08
CA ALA A 52 6.01 -3.19 4.93
C ALA A 52 4.90 -3.60 3.94
N ILE A 53 4.73 -4.90 3.73
CA ILE A 53 3.68 -5.46 2.86
C ILE A 53 2.29 -5.25 3.49
N ASP A 54 2.13 -5.49 4.78
CA ASP A 54 0.87 -5.28 5.48
C ASP A 54 0.39 -3.82 5.40
N LEU A 55 1.32 -2.86 5.56
CA LEU A 55 1.01 -1.43 5.48
C LEU A 55 0.55 -0.97 4.09
N ILE A 56 0.93 -1.67 3.01
CA ILE A 56 0.42 -1.39 1.66
C ILE A 56 -0.86 -2.19 1.33
N GLY A 57 -1.45 -2.84 2.33
CA GLY A 57 -2.71 -3.56 2.22
C GLY A 57 -2.59 -5.08 2.21
N GLY A 58 -1.40 -5.62 2.48
CA GLY A 58 -1.17 -7.06 2.55
C GLY A 58 -0.94 -7.72 1.18
N ILE A 59 -0.27 -8.87 1.20
CA ILE A 59 0.21 -9.53 -0.01
C ILE A 59 -0.95 -9.96 -0.93
N GLU A 60 -2.06 -10.43 -0.36
CA GLU A 60 -3.26 -10.84 -1.08
C GLU A 60 -3.89 -9.70 -1.89
N ASN A 61 -3.87 -8.49 -1.34
CA ASN A 61 -4.40 -7.32 -2.03
C ASN A 61 -3.42 -6.83 -3.10
N VAL A 62 -2.12 -6.81 -2.79
CA VAL A 62 -1.06 -6.37 -3.72
C VAL A 62 -0.98 -7.27 -4.95
N LEU A 63 -1.15 -8.58 -4.76
CA LEU A 63 -1.03 -9.59 -5.82
C LEU A 63 -2.38 -10.02 -6.40
N LYS A 64 -3.48 -9.34 -6.05
CA LYS A 64 -4.82 -9.73 -6.48
C LYS A 64 -4.88 -9.90 -8.00
N ASN A 65 -5.39 -11.06 -8.41
CA ASN A 65 -5.51 -11.47 -9.82
C ASN A 65 -4.17 -11.61 -10.59
N LYS A 66 -3.04 -11.79 -9.89
CA LYS A 66 -1.74 -12.09 -10.50
C LYS A 66 -1.41 -13.55 -10.29
N SER A 67 -1.06 -14.26 -11.37
CA SER A 67 -0.65 -15.67 -11.34
C SER A 67 0.86 -15.86 -11.51
N ARG A 68 1.58 -14.81 -11.89
CA ARG A 68 3.03 -14.81 -12.09
C ARG A 68 3.61 -13.47 -11.67
N ILE A 69 4.66 -13.54 -10.86
CA ILE A 69 5.30 -12.37 -10.25
C ILE A 69 6.79 -12.44 -10.55
N MET A 70 7.36 -11.31 -10.95
CA MET A 70 8.80 -11.15 -11.14
C MET A 70 9.34 -10.27 -10.04
N LEU A 71 10.34 -10.76 -9.30
CA LEU A 71 11.08 -9.94 -8.35
C LEU A 71 12.23 -9.26 -9.11
N LYS A 72 12.24 -7.93 -9.12
CA LYS A 72 13.28 -7.13 -9.79
C LYS A 72 14.21 -6.47 -8.76
N PRO A 73 15.26 -7.16 -8.29
CA PRO A 73 16.31 -6.50 -7.50
C PRO A 73 16.95 -5.39 -8.35
N ASN A 74 17.29 -4.27 -7.73
CA ASN A 74 17.99 -3.20 -8.43
C ASN A 74 19.48 -3.53 -8.47
N LEU A 75 20.12 -3.39 -9.63
CA LEU A 75 21.58 -3.41 -9.78
C LEU A 75 22.02 -2.03 -10.26
N VAL A 76 22.86 -1.37 -9.48
CA VAL A 76 23.28 0.03 -9.71
C VAL A 76 24.72 0.11 -10.21
N GLY A 77 25.53 -0.93 -9.97
CA GLY A 77 26.92 -0.99 -10.43
C GLY A 77 27.55 -2.37 -10.25
N PRO A 78 28.85 -2.52 -10.58
CA PRO A 78 29.54 -3.82 -10.57
C PRO A 78 29.92 -4.32 -9.16
N ASP A 79 29.88 -3.46 -8.13
CA ASP A 79 30.12 -3.88 -6.75
C ASP A 79 28.94 -4.78 -6.29
N PRO A 80 29.20 -5.97 -5.72
CA PRO A 80 28.16 -6.87 -5.21
C PRO A 80 27.23 -6.26 -4.15
N ARG A 81 27.60 -5.12 -3.55
CA ARG A 81 26.79 -4.36 -2.59
C ARG A 81 25.96 -3.27 -3.25
N SER A 82 26.23 -2.93 -4.51
CA SER A 82 25.47 -1.98 -5.33
C SER A 82 24.21 -2.62 -5.91
N THR A 83 23.52 -3.41 -5.08
CA THR A 83 22.26 -4.08 -5.42
C THR A 83 21.30 -3.97 -4.25
N THR A 84 20.01 -4.23 -4.49
CA THR A 84 19.08 -4.53 -3.39
C THR A 84 19.66 -5.64 -2.52
N LYS A 85 19.68 -5.43 -1.21
CA LYS A 85 20.23 -6.35 -0.22
C LYS A 85 19.65 -7.78 -0.38
N PRO A 86 20.50 -8.83 -0.52
CA PRO A 86 20.03 -10.20 -0.72
C PRO A 86 19.07 -10.68 0.37
N GLU A 87 19.30 -10.31 1.63
CA GLU A 87 18.45 -10.67 2.76
C GLU A 87 17.02 -10.12 2.64
N VAL A 88 16.84 -8.92 2.05
CA VAL A 88 15.51 -8.37 1.77
C VAL A 88 14.80 -9.16 0.68
N ILE A 89 15.53 -9.57 -0.36
CA ILE A 89 14.97 -10.40 -1.44
C ILE A 89 14.59 -11.79 -0.93
N ARG A 90 15.41 -12.40 -0.05
CA ARG A 90 15.08 -13.68 0.57
C ARG A 90 13.83 -13.61 1.43
N ALA A 91 13.70 -12.56 2.25
CA ALA A 91 12.50 -12.35 3.07
C ALA A 91 11.23 -12.21 2.22
N LEU A 92 11.31 -11.49 1.09
CA LEU A 92 10.17 -11.28 0.19
C LEU A 92 9.77 -12.54 -0.61
N ALA A 93 10.70 -13.47 -0.83
CA ALA A 93 10.48 -14.64 -1.68
C ALA A 93 9.95 -15.87 -0.92
N GLN A 94 9.83 -15.79 0.41
CA GLN A 94 9.23 -16.83 1.26
C GLN A 94 7.70 -16.74 1.22
#